data_AF-A0A949I9P9-F1
#
_entry.id   AF-A0A949I9P9-F1
#
_cell.length_a   1.000
_cell.length_b   1.000
_cell.length_c   1.000
_cell.angle_alpha   90.00
_cell.angle_beta   90.00
_cell.angle_gamma   90.00
#
_symmetry.space_group_name_H-M   'P 1'
#
loop_
_entity.id
_entity.type
_entity.pdbx_description
1 polymer ?
#
loop_
_entity_poly.entity_id
_entity_poly.type
_entity_poly.pdbx_seq_one_letter_code
_entity_poly.pdbx_strand_id
1 'polypeptide(L)'
;MKIIFLKNEKHEWEKFEHENISDLNHVLSLRKISIGDGAKIGEAATIGEAATIGNCSTIGNRSTIGNGATITNSTALFAVNLYKYQVSAYVNNDGIDIIQLGCFVRKRSEWENDFWNNDQEFPNDGSEKSEARLRAFKVACFFLDNLRK
;
A
#
# COMPACT_ATOMS: atom_id res chain seq x y z
N MET A 1 17.22 -18.33 -13.11
CA MET A 1 16.85 -17.34 -14.14
C MET A 1 15.38 -16.97 -14.00
N LYS A 2 15.08 -15.68 -13.98
CA LYS A 2 13.73 -15.11 -13.93
C LYS A 2 13.45 -14.24 -15.14
N ILE A 3 12.18 -14.13 -15.53
CA ILE A 3 11.72 -13.23 -16.58
C ILE A 3 11.11 -11.96 -15.96
N ILE A 4 11.36 -10.82 -16.58
CA ILE A 4 10.68 -9.54 -16.28
C ILE A 4 10.34 -8.81 -17.58
N PHE A 5 9.24 -8.06 -17.58
CA PHE A 5 8.84 -7.22 -18.70
C PHE A 5 8.99 -5.75 -18.32
N LEU A 6 9.78 -4.99 -19.08
CA LEU A 6 10.02 -3.58 -18.82
C LEU A 6 9.47 -2.75 -19.98
N LYS A 7 8.77 -1.66 -19.68
CA LYS A 7 8.23 -0.78 -20.72
C LYS A 7 9.31 0.10 -21.32
N ASN A 8 9.40 0.18 -22.64
CA ASN A 8 10.33 1.07 -23.35
C ASN A 8 9.74 2.47 -23.59
N GLU A 9 10.53 3.38 -24.16
CA GLU A 9 10.13 4.77 -24.48
C GLU A 9 8.99 4.85 -25.51
N LYS A 10 8.76 3.78 -26.29
CA LYS A 10 7.63 3.66 -27.24
C LYS A 10 6.38 3.07 -26.60
N HIS A 11 6.39 2.88 -25.28
CA HIS A 11 5.32 2.25 -24.50
C HIS A 11 5.06 0.77 -24.85
N GLU A 12 6.06 0.07 -25.40
CA GLU A 12 6.01 -1.36 -25.70
C GLU A 12 6.68 -2.16 -24.58
N TRP A 13 6.28 -3.43 -24.42
CA TRP A 13 6.85 -4.33 -23.42
C TRP A 13 8.02 -5.12 -24.00
N GLU A 14 9.17 -5.03 -23.34
CA GLU A 14 10.36 -5.80 -23.68
C GLU A 14 10.66 -6.84 -22.59
N LYS A 15 10.97 -8.08 -23.02
CA LYS A 15 11.29 -9.20 -22.14
C LYS A 15 12.78 -9.21 -21.79
N PHE A 16 13.09 -9.35 -20.50
CA PHE A 16 14.45 -9.55 -20.00
C PHE A 16 14.53 -10.80 -19.15
N GLU A 17 15.67 -11.46 -19.19
CA GLU A 17 16.02 -12.58 -18.33
C GLU A 17 17.15 -12.15 -17.39
N HIS A 18 17.08 -12.55 -16.12
CA HIS A 18 18.09 -12.18 -15.13
C HIS A 18 18.19 -13.23 -14.02
N GLU A 19 19.33 -13.31 -13.33
CA GLU A 19 19.43 -14.06 -12.06
C GLU A 19 19.16 -13.11 -10.89
N ASN A 20 19.76 -11.92 -10.94
CA ASN A 20 19.58 -10.85 -9.98
C ASN A 20 19.04 -9.61 -10.67
N ILE A 21 18.15 -8.87 -10.01
CA ILE A 21 17.56 -7.67 -10.63
C ILE A 21 18.63 -6.61 -10.95
N SER A 22 19.73 -6.61 -10.18
CA SER A 22 20.91 -5.77 -10.40
C SER A 22 21.57 -5.98 -11.77
N ASP A 23 21.40 -7.16 -12.38
CA ASP A 23 21.92 -7.46 -13.71
C ASP A 23 21.28 -6.54 -14.77
N LEU A 24 20.10 -5.99 -14.46
CA LEU A 24 19.33 -5.10 -15.33
C LEU A 24 19.49 -3.61 -15.01
N ASN A 25 20.41 -3.22 -14.11
CA ASN A 25 20.57 -1.82 -13.67
C ASN A 25 20.67 -0.82 -14.83
N HIS A 26 21.39 -1.17 -15.91
CA HIS A 26 21.50 -0.32 -17.09
C HIS A 26 20.14 -0.09 -17.77
N VAL A 27 19.38 -1.16 -18.03
CA VAL A 27 18.08 -1.07 -18.71
C VAL A 27 16.98 -0.47 -17.83
N LEU A 28 17.07 -0.66 -16.51
CA LEU A 28 16.20 -0.01 -15.53
C LEU A 28 16.44 1.51 -15.52
N SER A 29 17.71 1.93 -15.50
CA SER A 29 18.10 3.35 -15.52
C SER A 29 17.62 4.07 -16.78
N LEU A 30 17.74 3.44 -17.96
CA LEU A 30 17.23 3.98 -19.23
C LEU A 30 15.72 4.25 -19.20
N ARG A 31 14.96 3.45 -18.43
CA ARG A 31 13.50 3.55 -18.30
C ARG A 31 13.08 4.37 -17.08
N LYS A 32 14.03 4.99 -16.38
CA LYS A 32 13.82 5.70 -15.10
C LYS A 32 13.15 4.81 -14.04
N ILE A 33 13.34 3.50 -14.11
CA ILE A 33 12.81 2.57 -13.12
C ILE A 33 13.79 2.50 -11.95
N SER A 34 13.30 2.77 -10.75
CA SER A 34 14.08 2.64 -9.52
C SER A 34 13.58 1.43 -8.73
N ILE A 35 14.50 0.55 -8.31
CA ILE A 35 14.20 -0.60 -7.46
C ILE A 35 15.08 -0.49 -6.21
N GLY A 36 14.44 -0.35 -5.06
CA GLY A 36 15.08 -0.14 -3.79
C GLY A 36 15.76 -1.39 -3.23
N ASP A 37 16.67 -1.18 -2.30
CA ASP A 37 17.46 -2.23 -1.68
C ASP A 37 16.57 -3.28 -1.00
N GLY A 38 16.87 -4.56 -1.23
CA GLY A 38 16.11 -5.68 -0.66
C GLY A 38 14.72 -5.89 -1.26
N ALA A 39 14.32 -5.13 -2.28
CA ALA A 39 13.07 -5.39 -2.98
C ALA A 39 13.09 -6.76 -3.70
N LYS A 40 11.98 -7.48 -3.61
CA LYS A 40 11.80 -8.80 -4.23
C LYS A 40 10.84 -8.66 -5.41
N ILE A 41 11.35 -8.91 -6.62
CA ILE A 41 10.54 -8.93 -7.84
C ILE A 41 10.22 -10.37 -8.23
N GLY A 42 8.93 -10.64 -8.37
CA GLY A 42 8.38 -11.93 -8.78
C GLY A 42 8.61 -12.23 -10.26
N GLU A 43 8.49 -13.51 -10.59
CA GLU A 43 8.62 -14.03 -11.96
C GLU A 43 7.57 -13.42 -12.88
N ALA A 44 7.99 -13.04 -14.10
CA ALA A 44 7.16 -12.46 -15.13
C ALA A 44 6.41 -11.18 -14.68
N ALA A 45 6.96 -10.43 -13.72
CA ALA A 45 6.43 -9.12 -13.36
C ALA A 45 6.61 -8.12 -14.52
N THR A 46 5.70 -7.15 -14.60
CA THR A 46 5.66 -6.13 -15.65
C THR A 46 5.82 -4.76 -15.00
N ILE A 47 6.84 -3.98 -15.37
CA ILE A 47 7.16 -2.68 -14.76
C ILE A 47 7.15 -1.57 -15.80
N GLY A 48 6.24 -0.62 -15.61
CA GLY A 48 6.11 0.60 -16.42
C GLY A 48 7.32 1.53 -16.33
N GLU A 49 7.45 2.39 -17.34
CA GLU A 49 8.46 3.46 -17.35
C GLU A 49 8.29 4.38 -16.14
N ALA A 50 9.38 4.89 -15.59
CA ALA A 50 9.41 5.81 -14.44
C ALA A 50 8.83 5.24 -13.13
N ALA A 51 8.62 3.92 -13.03
CA ALA A 51 8.14 3.31 -11.80
C ALA A 51 9.21 3.34 -10.69
N THR A 52 8.78 3.57 -9.45
CA THR A 52 9.62 3.52 -8.26
C THR A 52 9.13 2.39 -7.36
N ILE A 53 10.00 1.44 -7.05
CA ILE A 53 9.74 0.35 -6.10
C ILE A 53 10.65 0.57 -4.90
N GLY A 54 10.07 0.72 -3.72
CA GLY A 54 10.79 1.05 -2.50
C GLY A 54 11.61 -0.11 -1.95
N ASN A 55 12.50 0.22 -1.02
CA ASN A 55 13.32 -0.75 -0.30
C ASN A 55 12.43 -1.82 0.34
N CYS A 56 12.88 -3.07 0.35
CA CYS A 56 12.19 -4.22 0.97
C CYS A 56 10.75 -4.50 0.48
N SER A 57 10.29 -3.86 -0.60
CA SER A 57 8.98 -4.14 -1.19
C SER A 57 8.94 -5.53 -1.83
N THR A 58 7.78 -6.20 -1.83
CA THR A 58 7.60 -7.48 -2.52
C THR A 58 6.56 -7.33 -3.62
N ILE A 59 6.98 -7.54 -4.86
CA ILE A 59 6.12 -7.59 -6.04
C ILE A 59 5.88 -9.06 -6.41
N GLY A 60 4.61 -9.47 -6.42
CA GLY A 60 4.25 -10.86 -6.72
C GLY A 60 4.51 -11.25 -8.17
N ASN A 61 4.57 -12.57 -8.44
CA ASN A 61 4.69 -13.10 -9.80
C ASN A 61 3.55 -12.57 -10.69
N ARG A 62 3.88 -12.21 -11.95
CA ARG A 62 2.92 -11.71 -12.96
C ARG A 62 2.17 -10.44 -12.57
N SER A 63 2.65 -9.71 -11.56
CA SER A 63 2.09 -8.41 -11.19
C SER A 63 2.41 -7.36 -12.25
N THR A 64 1.50 -6.40 -12.44
CA THR A 64 1.74 -5.25 -13.33
C THR A 64 1.82 -3.96 -12.50
N ILE A 65 2.92 -3.24 -12.68
CA ILE A 65 3.17 -1.92 -12.10
C ILE A 65 3.08 -0.91 -13.25
N GLY A 66 2.17 0.06 -13.13
CA GLY A 66 1.93 1.07 -14.16
C GLY A 66 3.08 2.06 -14.34
N ASN A 67 3.04 2.82 -15.43
CA ASN A 67 4.00 3.91 -15.66
C ASN A 67 3.91 4.95 -14.52
N GLY A 68 5.06 5.39 -14.01
CA GLY A 68 5.15 6.37 -12.93
C GLY A 68 4.63 5.88 -11.57
N ALA A 69 4.23 4.61 -11.45
CA ALA A 69 3.71 4.09 -10.19
C ALA A 69 4.82 4.06 -9.13
N THR A 70 4.46 4.49 -7.92
CA THR A 70 5.36 4.41 -6.75
C THR A 70 4.81 3.38 -5.77
N ILE A 71 5.56 2.29 -5.59
CA ILE A 71 5.36 1.30 -4.54
C ILE A 71 6.30 1.67 -3.41
N THR A 72 5.76 2.05 -2.25
CA THR A 72 6.56 2.36 -1.06
C THR A 72 6.47 1.22 -0.06
N ASN A 73 7.50 1.13 0.80
CA ASN A 73 7.41 0.31 2.00
C ASN A 73 6.59 1.05 3.05
N SER A 74 5.28 1.13 2.84
CA SER A 74 4.37 1.74 3.79
C SER A 74 4.07 0.74 4.90
N THR A 75 4.43 1.08 6.14
CA THR A 75 3.97 0.33 7.30
C THR A 75 2.47 0.53 7.42
N ALA A 76 1.72 -0.56 7.29
CA ALA A 76 0.27 -0.56 7.40
C ALA A 76 -0.15 -1.46 8.56
N LEU A 77 -1.11 -1.00 9.35
CA LEU A 77 -1.86 -1.84 10.27
C LEU A 77 -2.93 -2.55 9.44
N PHE A 78 -2.99 -3.87 9.55
CA PHE A 78 -4.17 -4.64 9.17
C PHE A 78 -4.56 -5.48 10.38
N ALA A 79 -5.72 -5.19 10.95
CA ALA A 79 -6.21 -5.84 12.14
C ALA A 79 -7.62 -6.40 11.90
N VAL A 80 -7.80 -7.65 12.29
CA VAL A 80 -9.11 -8.31 12.34
C VAL A 80 -9.50 -8.50 13.81
N ASN A 81 -10.80 -8.69 14.07
CA ASN A 81 -11.34 -8.94 15.41
C ASN A 81 -11.14 -7.81 16.45
N LEU A 82 -10.79 -6.59 16.03
CA LEU A 82 -10.89 -5.41 16.91
C LEU A 82 -12.34 -4.98 17.11
N TYR A 83 -13.18 -5.20 16.10
CA TYR A 83 -14.63 -5.06 16.13
C TYR A 83 -15.25 -5.95 15.04
N LYS A 84 -16.53 -5.73 14.69
CA LYS A 84 -17.29 -6.52 13.71
C LYS A 84 -16.61 -6.66 12.32
N TYR A 85 -15.86 -5.66 11.85
CA TYR A 85 -15.22 -5.69 10.53
C TYR A 85 -13.70 -5.49 10.60
N GLN A 86 -13.01 -5.63 9.46
CA GLN A 86 -11.58 -5.36 9.40
C GLN A 86 -11.26 -3.88 9.63
N VAL A 87 -10.06 -3.65 10.17
CA VAL A 87 -9.45 -2.32 10.30
C VAL A 87 -8.17 -2.31 9.49
N SER A 88 -7.96 -1.26 8.71
CA SER A 88 -6.64 -0.94 8.19
C SER A 88 -6.26 0.51 8.48
N ALA A 89 -4.97 0.79 8.66
CA ALA A 89 -4.48 2.14 8.83
C ALA A 89 -3.10 2.27 8.17
N TYR A 90 -2.88 3.32 7.39
CA TYR A 90 -1.62 3.55 6.69
C TYR A 90 -1.47 5.04 6.34
N VAL A 91 -0.24 5.45 6.06
CA VAL A 91 0.06 6.76 5.47
C VAL A 91 0.14 6.56 3.96
N ASN A 92 -0.66 7.30 3.18
CA ASN A 92 -0.59 7.23 1.72
C ASN A 92 0.65 7.97 1.18
N ASN A 93 0.84 7.94 -0.15
CA ASN A 93 1.99 8.57 -0.80
C ASN A 93 2.04 10.11 -0.63
N ASP A 94 0.92 10.76 -0.29
CA ASP A 94 0.84 12.20 -0.03
C ASP A 94 1.11 12.56 1.45
N GLY A 95 1.48 11.58 2.28
CA GLY A 95 1.67 11.77 3.72
C GLY A 95 0.37 11.85 4.52
N ILE A 96 -0.77 11.48 3.91
CA ILE A 96 -2.09 11.56 4.51
C ILE A 96 -2.40 10.27 5.27
N ASP A 97 -2.89 10.41 6.50
CA ASP A 97 -3.39 9.32 7.32
C ASP A 97 -4.71 8.78 6.77
N ILE A 98 -4.70 7.52 6.35
CA ILE A 98 -5.88 6.79 5.89
C ILE A 98 -6.25 5.72 6.91
N ILE A 99 -7.53 5.65 7.24
CA ILE A 99 -8.10 4.61 8.11
C ILE A 99 -9.29 3.97 7.41
N GLN A 100 -9.31 2.65 7.40
CA GLN A 100 -10.42 1.83 6.94
C GLN A 100 -11.12 1.18 8.12
N LEU A 101 -12.45 1.33 8.19
CA LEU A 101 -13.33 0.59 9.09
C LEU A 101 -14.37 -0.14 8.24
N GLY A 102 -14.18 -1.44 8.03
CA GLY A 102 -15.01 -2.24 7.12
C GLY A 102 -14.88 -1.74 5.68
N CYS A 103 -15.99 -1.36 5.05
CA CYS A 103 -15.98 -0.87 3.66
C CYS A 103 -15.62 0.62 3.54
N PHE A 104 -15.56 1.36 4.65
CA PHE A 104 -15.32 2.81 4.63
C PHE A 104 -13.83 3.10 4.75
N VAL A 105 -13.21 3.61 3.68
CA VAL A 105 -11.83 4.11 3.65
C VAL A 105 -11.89 5.63 3.62
N ARG A 106 -11.40 6.30 4.66
CA ARG A 106 -11.44 7.76 4.78
C ARG A 106 -10.13 8.30 5.34
N LYS A 107 -9.91 9.61 5.18
CA LYS A 107 -8.84 10.29 5.91
C LYS A 107 -9.13 10.22 7.41
N ARG A 108 -8.08 10.15 8.23
CA ARG A 108 -8.23 10.25 9.70
C ARG A 108 -9.03 11.49 10.10
N SER A 109 -8.76 12.65 9.51
CA SER A 109 -9.48 13.89 9.78
C SER A 109 -10.97 13.82 9.47
N GLU A 110 -11.37 13.06 8.44
CA GLU A 110 -12.77 12.86 8.08
C GLU A 110 -13.47 11.94 9.09
N TRP A 111 -12.77 10.93 9.60
CA TRP A 111 -13.26 10.12 10.72
C TRP A 111 -13.39 10.90 12.01
N GLU A 112 -12.41 11.76 12.34
CA GLU A 112 -12.45 12.58 13.55
C GLU A 112 -13.62 13.56 13.55
N ASN A 113 -13.98 14.10 12.38
CA ASN A 113 -15.11 15.01 12.23
C ASN A 113 -16.48 14.30 12.26
N ASP A 114 -16.55 13.07 11.74
CA ASP A 114 -17.80 12.36 11.48
C ASP A 114 -17.62 10.85 11.70
N PHE A 115 -17.33 10.49 12.95
CA PHE A 115 -17.07 9.09 13.33
C PHE A 115 -18.35 8.24 13.28
N TRP A 116 -19.46 8.79 13.76
CA TRP A 116 -20.75 8.10 13.91
C TRP A 116 -21.60 8.12 12.64
N ASN A 117 -20.96 8.13 11.47
CA ASN A 117 -21.56 8.20 10.14
C ASN A 117 -22.38 6.97 9.69
N ASN A 118 -22.43 5.91 10.51
CA ASN A 118 -23.18 4.69 10.27
C ASN A 118 -24.03 4.38 11.51
N ASP A 119 -24.84 5.36 11.91
CA ASP A 119 -25.66 5.33 13.12
C ASP A 119 -26.72 4.22 13.11
N GLN A 120 -27.16 3.77 11.93
CA GLN A 120 -28.10 2.65 11.79
C GLN A 120 -27.51 1.34 12.31
N GLU A 121 -26.21 1.13 12.14
CA GLU A 121 -25.55 -0.09 12.58
C GLU A 121 -24.72 0.09 13.86
N PHE A 122 -24.06 1.24 13.97
CA PHE A 122 -23.20 1.63 15.09
C PHE A 122 -23.66 3.00 15.62
N PRO A 123 -24.84 3.07 16.26
CA PRO A 123 -25.32 4.31 16.87
C PRO A 123 -24.38 4.74 18.00
N ASN A 124 -24.32 6.05 18.27
CA ASN A 124 -23.61 6.59 19.43
C ASN A 124 -24.43 6.38 20.70
N ASP A 125 -24.62 5.12 21.10
CA ASP A 125 -25.50 4.68 22.18
C ASP A 125 -24.76 4.04 23.36
N GLY A 126 -23.42 3.99 23.30
CA GLY A 126 -22.59 3.33 24.31
C GLY A 126 -22.71 1.80 24.33
N SER A 127 -23.37 1.19 23.34
CA SER A 127 -23.41 -0.26 23.21
C SER A 127 -22.02 -0.83 22.97
N GLU A 128 -21.76 -2.04 23.46
CA GLU A 128 -20.45 -2.68 23.31
C GLU A 128 -20.05 -2.84 21.83
N LYS A 129 -21.02 -3.03 20.94
CA LYS A 129 -20.79 -3.08 19.49
C LYS A 129 -20.25 -1.74 18.95
N SER A 130 -20.86 -0.63 19.36
CA SER A 130 -20.46 0.72 18.96
C SER A 130 -19.15 1.14 19.61
N GLU A 131 -18.96 0.85 20.89
CA GLU A 131 -17.71 1.13 21.61
C GLU A 131 -16.54 0.30 21.07
N ALA A 132 -16.76 -0.95 20.65
CA ALA A 132 -15.75 -1.75 19.98
C ALA A 132 -15.26 -1.07 18.68
N ARG A 133 -16.17 -0.52 17.85
CA ARG A 133 -15.80 0.25 16.66
C ARG A 133 -14.98 1.48 17.03
N LEU A 134 -15.34 2.20 18.09
CA LEU A 134 -14.58 3.37 18.56
C LEU A 134 -13.18 3.00 19.05
N ARG A 135 -13.04 1.91 19.82
CA ARG A 135 -11.73 1.40 20.24
C ARG A 135 -10.89 0.97 19.05
N ALA A 136 -11.48 0.30 18.07
CA ALA A 136 -10.80 -0.12 16.85
C ALA A 136 -10.24 1.09 16.06
N PHE A 137 -11.02 2.18 15.96
CA PHE A 137 -10.56 3.44 15.41
C PHE A 137 -9.40 4.06 16.20
N LYS A 138 -9.49 4.09 17.54
CA LYS A 138 -8.41 4.60 18.40
C LYS A 138 -7.11 3.81 18.25
N VAL A 139 -7.19 2.48 18.07
CA VAL A 139 -6.01 1.64 17.78
C VAL A 139 -5.35 2.04 16.46
N ALA A 140 -6.15 2.27 15.41
CA ALA A 140 -5.66 2.76 14.13
C ALA A 140 -4.96 4.13 14.27
N CYS A 141 -5.57 5.08 14.99
CA CYS A 141 -4.95 6.38 15.27
C CYS A 141 -3.64 6.23 16.05
N PHE A 142 -3.62 5.41 17.10
CA PHE A 142 -2.43 5.15 17.90
C PHE A 142 -1.30 4.55 17.05
N PHE A 143 -1.60 3.59 16.18
CA PHE A 143 -0.62 3.05 15.25
C PHE A 143 -0.01 4.14 14.37
N LEU A 144 -0.84 4.98 13.73
CA LEU A 144 -0.37 6.08 12.88
C LEU A 144 0.47 7.10 13.65
N ASP A 145 0.10 7.42 14.90
CA ASP A 145 0.85 8.33 15.77
C ASP A 145 2.23 7.78 16.15
N ASN A 146 2.41 6.46 16.18
CA ASN A 146 3.69 5.82 16.49
C ASN A 146 4.51 5.47 15.25
N LEU A 147 3.93 5.47 14.04
CA LEU A 147 4.72 5.36 12.79
C LEU A 147 5.65 6.55 12.56
N ARG A 148 5.31 7.71 13.13
CA ARG A 148 6.03 8.97 12.93
C ARG A 148 7.10 9.25 13.99
N LYS A 149 7.28 8.35 14.96
CA LYS A 149 8.29 8.45 16.03
C LYS A 149 9.55 7.68 15.64
#